data_AF-A0AAD9IJ03-F1
#
_entry.id   AF-A0AAD9IJ03-F1
#
_cell.length_a   1.000
_cell.length_b   1.000
_cell.length_c   1.000
_cell.angle_alpha   90.00
_cell.angle_beta   90.00
_cell.angle_gamma   90.00
#
_symmetry.space_group_name_H-M   'P 1'
#
loop_
_entity.id
_entity.type
_entity.pdbx_description
1 polymer ?
#
loop_
_entity_poly.entity_id
_entity_poly.type
_entity_poly.pdbx_seq_one_letter_code
_entity_poly.pdbx_strand_id
1 'polypeptide(L)'
;MQTAEYAAPAKSGGHNSGRTNYLLKVLEPQQTTPVERTAAELEDAARRSKEYSRLKMRQHRAWQAGLSAKLKLKQAALEALPPHLRAEAAKPDLALFPLNRQIWRETPATESGRGASGAAAARASRTRNIGTKRR
;
A
#
# COMPACT_ATOMS: atom_id res chain seq x y z
N MET A 1 3.94 37.63 0.45
CA MET A 1 3.67 36.36 1.14
C MET A 1 2.82 36.69 2.37
N GLN A 2 1.50 36.50 2.29
CA GLN A 2 0.59 36.78 3.40
C GLN A 2 0.70 35.64 4.43
N THR A 3 1.15 35.96 5.63
CA THR A 3 1.17 35.06 6.78
C THR A 3 -0.25 34.96 7.33
N ALA A 4 -0.86 33.78 7.31
CA ALA A 4 -2.14 33.55 7.98
C ALA A 4 -1.92 33.65 9.50
N GLU A 5 -2.41 34.73 10.10
CA GLU A 5 -2.45 34.90 11.55
C GLU A 5 -3.53 33.97 12.13
N TYR A 6 -3.10 32.95 12.87
CA TYR A 6 -4.01 32.07 13.60
C TYR A 6 -4.29 32.65 14.99
N ALA A 7 -5.56 32.64 15.39
CA ALA A 7 -6.02 33.12 16.69
C ALA A 7 -5.34 32.38 17.86
N ALA A 8 -4.91 33.13 18.88
CA ALA A 8 -4.23 32.58 20.05
C ALA A 8 -5.13 31.58 20.81
N PRO A 9 -4.61 30.40 21.20
CA PRO A 9 -5.42 29.41 21.91
C PRO A 9 -5.78 29.90 23.31
N ALA A 10 -7.07 29.81 23.65
CA ALA A 10 -7.59 30.13 24.98
C ALA A 10 -6.91 29.26 26.06
N LYS A 11 -6.48 29.89 27.16
CA LYS A 11 -5.78 29.25 28.28
C LYS A 11 -6.72 28.32 29.05
N SER A 12 -6.88 27.08 28.60
CA SER A 12 -7.42 26.00 29.42
C SER A 12 -6.29 25.12 29.96
N GLY A 13 -6.19 25.02 31.29
CA GLY A 13 -5.15 24.26 31.99
C GLY A 13 -5.33 22.76 31.82
N GLY A 14 -4.76 22.20 30.75
CA GLY A 14 -4.76 20.76 30.48
C GLY A 14 -3.43 20.10 30.89
N HIS A 15 -3.49 19.07 31.74
CA HIS A 15 -2.38 18.28 32.32
C HIS A 15 -1.54 17.48 31.29
N ASN A 16 -1.60 17.85 30.00
CA ASN A 16 -0.87 17.21 28.89
C ASN A 16 -0.20 18.22 27.95
N SER A 17 -0.19 19.52 28.30
CA SER A 17 0.37 20.59 27.48
C SER A 17 1.83 20.32 27.06
N GLY A 18 2.66 19.77 27.96
CA GLY A 18 4.06 19.44 27.66
C GLY A 18 4.24 18.39 26.57
N ARG A 19 3.45 17.31 26.58
CA ARG A 19 3.51 16.25 25.56
C ARG A 19 3.01 16.76 24.21
N THR A 20 1.92 17.53 24.21
CA THR A 20 1.37 18.13 23.00
C THR A 20 2.34 19.14 22.39
N ASN A 21 2.98 19.97 23.21
CA ASN A 21 4.01 20.92 22.76
C ASN A 21 5.25 20.21 22.20
N TYR A 22 5.67 19.09 22.80
CA TYR A 22 6.76 18.28 22.26
C TYR A 22 6.40 17.68 20.89
N LEU A 23 5.18 17.15 20.73
CA LEU A 23 4.71 16.63 19.44
C LEU A 23 4.65 17.72 18.38
N LEU A 24 4.19 18.92 18.73
CA LEU A 24 4.22 20.08 17.83
C LEU A 24 5.65 20.41 17.40
N LYS A 25 6.61 20.40 18.33
CA LYS A 25 8.03 20.62 18.02
C LYS A 25 8.65 19.55 17.11
N VAL A 26 8.19 18.30 17.16
CA VAL A 26 8.66 17.24 16.25
C VAL A 26 8.11 17.45 14.83
N LEU A 27 6.90 18.01 14.71
CA LEU A 27 6.27 18.30 13.43
C LEU A 27 6.76 19.62 12.81
N GLU A 28 7.31 20.52 13.62
CA GLU A 28 7.94 21.74 13.11
C GLU A 28 9.02 21.38 12.07
N PRO A 29 9.05 22.09 10.93
CA PRO A 29 10.05 21.85 9.90
C PRO A 29 11.43 22.07 10.48
N GLN A 30 12.19 20.98 10.63
CA GLN A 30 13.56 21.05 11.10
C GLN A 30 14.41 21.71 10.01
N GLN A 31 15.20 22.70 10.42
CA GLN A 31 16.17 23.34 9.53
C GLN A 31 17.23 22.29 9.17
N THR A 32 17.17 21.78 7.94
CA THR A 32 18.19 20.87 7.41
C THR A 32 19.33 21.70 6.83
N THR A 33 20.57 21.24 7.01
CA THR A 33 21.71 21.88 6.35
C THR A 33 21.64 21.57 4.85
N PRO A 34 21.61 22.58 3.97
CA PRO A 34 21.65 22.34 2.53
C PRO A 34 23.02 21.73 2.19
N VAL A 35 23.00 20.54 1.62
CA VAL A 35 24.21 19.88 1.12
C VAL A 35 24.53 20.47 -0.25
N GLU A 36 25.60 21.25 -0.33
CA GLU A 36 26.12 21.76 -1.60
C GLU A 36 26.53 20.57 -2.48
N ARG A 37 26.06 20.57 -3.73
CA ARG A 37 26.39 19.54 -4.72
C ARG A 37 27.22 20.14 -5.81
N THR A 38 28.21 19.37 -6.27
CA THR A 38 29.01 19.75 -7.42
C THR A 38 28.17 19.70 -8.71
N ALA A 39 28.56 20.47 -9.73
CA ALA A 39 27.86 20.47 -11.02
C ALA A 39 27.80 19.06 -11.65
N ALA A 40 28.89 18.28 -11.54
CA ALA A 40 28.95 16.91 -12.02
C ALA A 40 27.91 16.00 -11.33
N GLU A 41 27.73 16.13 -10.00
CA GLU A 41 26.72 15.35 -9.26
C GLU A 41 25.29 15.71 -9.66
N LEU A 42 25.03 16.98 -9.99
CA LEU A 42 23.73 17.44 -10.47
C LEU A 42 23.39 16.87 -11.85
N GLU A 43 24.37 16.87 -12.76
CA GLU A 43 24.23 16.26 -14.09
C GLU A 43 23.99 14.75 -14.00
N ASP A 44 24.76 14.05 -13.16
CA ASP A 44 24.58 12.62 -12.92
C ASP A 44 23.22 12.29 -12.29
N ALA A 45 22.74 13.13 -11.37
CA ALA A 45 21.39 13.00 -10.81
C ALA A 45 20.30 13.20 -11.88
N ALA A 46 20.48 14.17 -12.77
CA ALA A 46 19.57 14.43 -13.88
C ALA A 46 19.56 13.29 -14.91
N ARG A 47 20.72 12.67 -15.20
CA ARG A 47 20.80 11.48 -16.05
C ARG A 47 20.08 10.30 -15.41
N ARG A 48 20.39 9.98 -14.16
CA ARG A 48 19.78 8.86 -13.41
C ARG A 48 18.27 8.99 -13.31
N SER A 49 17.75 10.19 -13.08
CA SER A 49 16.30 10.41 -12.98
C SER A 49 15.56 10.19 -14.31
N LYS A 50 16.17 10.62 -15.43
CA LYS A 50 15.64 10.38 -16.78
C LYS A 50 15.66 8.90 -17.14
N GLU A 51 16.76 8.20 -16.84
CA GLU A 51 16.89 6.75 -17.06
C GLU A 51 15.88 5.96 -16.23
N TYR A 52 15.75 6.29 -14.95
CA TYR A 52 14.75 5.68 -14.06
C TYR A 52 13.34 5.87 -14.60
N SER A 53 12.98 7.08 -15.03
CA SER A 53 11.69 7.39 -15.64
C SER A 53 11.43 6.55 -16.89
N ARG A 54 12.43 6.43 -17.79
CA ARG A 54 12.35 5.60 -18.99
C ARG A 54 12.12 4.12 -18.64
N LEU A 55 12.88 3.57 -17.70
CA LEU A 55 12.74 2.19 -17.24
C LEU A 55 11.35 1.94 -16.63
N LYS A 56 10.85 2.87 -15.81
CA LYS A 56 9.53 2.73 -15.18
C LYS A 56 8.41 2.76 -16.21
N MET A 57 8.51 3.64 -17.21
CA MET A 57 7.55 3.67 -18.33
C MET A 57 7.59 2.39 -19.16
N ARG A 58 8.76 1.79 -19.37
CA ARG A 58 8.87 0.49 -20.04
C ARG A 58 8.16 -0.61 -19.24
N GLN A 59 8.39 -0.68 -17.93
CA GLN A 59 7.71 -1.64 -17.04
C GLN A 59 6.19 -1.47 -17.09
N HIS A 60 5.70 -0.23 -17.04
CA HIS A 60 4.27 0.07 -17.10
C HIS A 60 3.65 -0.38 -18.43
N ARG A 61 4.29 -0.10 -19.57
CA ARG A 61 3.80 -0.56 -20.88
C ARG A 61 3.78 -2.07 -20.99
N ALA A 62 4.80 -2.76 -20.49
CA ALA A 62 4.84 -4.22 -20.46
C ALA A 62 3.70 -4.81 -19.61
N TRP A 63 3.43 -4.21 -18.45
CA TRP A 63 2.30 -4.60 -17.60
C TRP A 63 0.96 -4.37 -18.28
N GLN A 64 0.75 -3.21 -18.92
CA GLN A 64 -0.46 -2.92 -19.69
C GLN A 64 -0.68 -3.93 -20.82
N ALA A 65 0.36 -4.20 -21.61
CA ALA A 65 0.29 -5.20 -22.69
C ALA A 65 -0.11 -6.59 -22.15
N GLY A 66 0.50 -7.01 -21.03
CA GLY A 66 0.16 -8.27 -20.36
C GLY A 66 -1.28 -8.31 -19.86
N LEU A 67 -1.80 -7.20 -19.30
CA LEU A 67 -3.19 -7.10 -18.88
C LEU A 67 -4.15 -7.15 -20.06
N SER A 68 -3.91 -6.37 -21.11
CA SER A 68 -4.75 -6.37 -22.31
C SER A 68 -4.78 -7.75 -22.97
N ALA A 69 -3.65 -8.46 -23.02
CA ALA A 69 -3.62 -9.85 -23.51
C ALA A 69 -4.49 -10.78 -22.66
N LYS A 70 -4.38 -10.72 -21.33
CA LYS A 70 -5.21 -11.52 -20.41
C LYS A 70 -6.70 -11.23 -20.58
N LEU A 71 -7.10 -9.98 -20.80
CA LEU A 71 -8.50 -9.61 -21.04
C LEU A 71 -9.04 -10.20 -22.34
N LYS A 72 -8.27 -10.12 -23.43
CA LYS A 72 -8.63 -10.73 -24.72
C LYS A 72 -8.78 -12.24 -24.60
N LEU A 73 -7.83 -12.90 -23.92
CA LEU A 73 -7.89 -14.35 -23.68
C LEU A 73 -9.09 -14.73 -22.80
N LYS A 74 -9.42 -13.93 -21.78
CA LYS A 74 -10.62 -14.13 -20.96
C LYS A 74 -11.89 -14.08 -21.82
N GLN A 75 -12.00 -13.10 -22.72
CA GLN A 75 -13.16 -12.97 -23.62
C GLN A 75 -13.27 -14.15 -24.58
N ALA A 76 -12.18 -14.52 -25.25
CA ALA A 76 -12.13 -15.67 -26.14
C ALA A 76 -12.47 -16.98 -25.41
N ALA A 77 -12.02 -17.15 -24.17
CA ALA A 77 -12.38 -18.29 -23.35
C ALA A 77 -13.90 -18.32 -23.06
N LEU A 78 -14.51 -17.20 -22.67
CA LEU A 78 -15.96 -17.12 -22.44
C LEU A 78 -16.79 -17.46 -23.68
N GLU A 79 -16.32 -17.04 -24.86
CA GLU A 79 -16.95 -17.38 -26.15
C GLU A 79 -16.82 -18.87 -26.48
N ALA A 80 -15.70 -19.50 -26.13
CA ALA A 80 -15.49 -20.92 -26.34
C ALA A 80 -16.32 -21.82 -25.39
N LEU A 81 -16.85 -21.28 -24.28
CA LEU A 81 -17.70 -22.04 -23.36
C LEU A 81 -19.06 -22.42 -23.98
N PRO A 82 -19.64 -23.58 -23.60
CA PRO A 82 -21.02 -23.91 -23.91
C PRO A 82 -22.02 -22.88 -23.37
N PRO A 83 -23.18 -22.68 -24.03
CA PRO A 83 -24.10 -21.59 -23.72
C PRO A 83 -24.67 -21.65 -22.29
N HIS A 84 -24.87 -22.85 -21.74
CA HIS A 84 -25.41 -23.04 -20.39
C HIS A 84 -24.43 -22.65 -19.27
N LEU A 85 -23.12 -22.69 -19.51
CA LEU A 85 -22.09 -22.26 -18.54
C LEU A 85 -21.69 -20.79 -18.72
N ARG A 86 -21.87 -20.24 -19.93
CA ARG A 86 -21.45 -18.88 -20.27
C ARG A 86 -22.17 -17.83 -19.43
N ALA A 87 -23.47 -18.01 -19.17
CA ALA A 87 -24.28 -17.08 -18.40
C ALA A 87 -23.82 -16.95 -16.93
N GLU A 88 -23.46 -18.07 -16.30
CA GLU A 88 -22.94 -18.07 -14.93
C GLU A 88 -21.49 -17.54 -14.87
N ALA A 89 -20.62 -17.96 -15.81
CA ALA A 89 -19.22 -17.54 -15.85
C ALA A 89 -19.03 -16.04 -16.16
N ALA A 90 -20.01 -15.40 -16.80
CA ALA A 90 -19.97 -13.97 -17.10
C ALA A 90 -20.30 -13.07 -15.90
N LYS A 91 -20.89 -13.63 -14.83
CA LYS A 91 -21.25 -12.85 -13.64
C LYS A 91 -19.98 -12.35 -12.92
N PRO A 92 -19.94 -11.08 -12.50
CA PRO A 92 -18.80 -10.57 -11.74
C PRO A 92 -18.77 -11.22 -10.35
N ASP A 93 -17.61 -11.75 -9.97
CA ASP A 93 -17.38 -12.24 -8.62
C ASP A 93 -17.21 -11.06 -7.66
N LEU A 94 -18.10 -10.98 -6.67
CA LEU A 94 -18.08 -9.95 -5.62
C LEU A 94 -17.46 -10.47 -4.31
N ALA A 95 -16.95 -11.71 -4.29
CA ALA A 95 -16.26 -12.25 -3.13
C ALA A 95 -15.00 -11.44 -2.83
N LEU A 96 -14.75 -11.21 -1.53
CA LEU A 96 -13.54 -10.55 -1.08
C LEU A 96 -12.33 -11.47 -1.28
N PHE A 97 -11.15 -10.87 -1.46
CA PHE A 97 -9.91 -11.63 -1.42
C PHE A 97 -9.74 -12.35 -0.07
N PRO A 98 -9.13 -13.54 -0.03
CA PRO A 98 -8.88 -14.26 1.21
C PRO A 98 -8.08 -13.42 2.21
N LEU A 99 -8.59 -13.27 3.44
CA LEU A 99 -7.96 -12.47 4.49
C LEU A 99 -6.59 -13.03 4.94
N ASN A 100 -6.33 -14.31 4.67
CA ASN A 100 -5.08 -15.01 4.95
C ASN A 100 -4.06 -14.90 3.79
N ARG A 101 -4.31 -14.08 2.77
CA ARG A 101 -3.37 -13.89 1.66
C ARG A 101 -2.08 -13.22 2.17
N GLN A 102 -0.98 -13.96 2.14
CA GLN A 102 0.32 -13.45 2.55
C GLN A 102 0.85 -12.43 1.55
N ILE A 103 1.29 -11.28 2.05
CA ILE A 103 2.00 -10.25 1.29
C ILE A 103 3.49 -10.55 1.34
N TRP A 104 4.21 -10.21 0.27
CA TRP A 104 5.66 -10.38 0.20
C TRP A 104 6.33 -9.53 1.28
N ARG A 105 7.21 -10.17 2.06
CA ARG A 105 8.02 -9.52 3.10
C ARG A 105 9.45 -9.40 2.59
N GLU A 106 10.16 -8.38 3.05
CA GLU A 106 11.57 -8.15 2.69
C GLU A 106 12.45 -9.36 3.05
N THR A 107 12.25 -9.91 4.26
CA THR A 107 12.93 -11.12 4.72
C THR A 107 11.93 -12.28 4.79
N PRO A 108 12.26 -13.48 4.25
CA PRO A 108 11.42 -14.66 4.39
C PRO A 108 11.34 -15.11 5.85
N ALA A 109 10.28 -15.85 6.21
CA ALA A 109 10.12 -16.36 7.56
C ALA A 109 11.18 -17.43 7.88
N THR A 110 11.69 -17.42 9.12
CA THR A 110 12.60 -18.45 9.62
C THR A 110 11.87 -19.79 9.82
N GLU A 111 12.63 -20.88 9.78
CA GLU A 111 12.10 -22.25 9.92
C GLU A 111 11.37 -22.48 11.26
N SER A 112 11.83 -21.85 12.34
CA SER A 112 11.17 -21.86 13.65
C SER A 112 9.78 -21.21 13.67
N GLY A 113 9.49 -20.30 12.73
CA GLY A 113 8.16 -19.72 12.53
C GLY A 113 7.23 -20.57 11.66
N ARG A 114 7.76 -21.61 10.99
CA ARG A 114 7.01 -22.55 10.15
C ARG A 114 6.56 -23.79 10.92
N GLY A 115 7.20 -24.09 12.06
CA GLY A 115 7.13 -25.40 12.74
C GLY A 115 6.31 -25.53 14.05
N ALA A 116 5.88 -24.47 14.72
CA ALA A 116 5.09 -24.62 15.96
C ALA A 116 3.94 -23.60 16.13
N SER A 117 4.13 -22.36 15.69
CA SER A 117 3.12 -21.30 15.81
C SER A 117 2.11 -21.26 14.66
N GLY A 118 2.41 -21.89 13.51
CA GLY A 118 1.51 -21.95 12.36
C GLY A 118 0.22 -22.74 12.62
N ALA A 119 0.30 -23.82 13.40
CA ALA A 119 -0.88 -24.59 13.82
C ALA A 119 -1.74 -23.85 14.86
N ALA A 120 -1.12 -23.02 15.70
CA ALA A 120 -1.82 -22.19 16.69
C ALA A 120 -2.47 -20.95 16.07
N ALA A 121 -1.78 -20.27 15.13
CA ALA A 121 -2.30 -19.10 14.44
C ALA A 121 -3.47 -19.44 13.49
N ALA A 122 -3.43 -20.59 12.81
CA ALA A 122 -4.54 -21.10 11.99
C ALA A 122 -5.75 -21.57 12.82
N ARG A 123 -5.57 -21.89 14.11
CA ARG A 123 -6.67 -22.18 15.05
C ARG A 123 -7.30 -20.90 15.62
N ALA A 124 -6.50 -19.86 15.88
CA ALA A 124 -6.97 -18.59 16.44
C ALA A 124 -7.79 -17.74 15.44
N SER A 125 -7.57 -17.91 14.13
CA SER A 125 -8.35 -17.21 13.10
C SER A 125 -9.76 -17.77 12.88
N ARG A 126 -10.14 -18.86 13.57
CA ARG A 126 -11.45 -19.51 13.44
C ARG A 126 -12.51 -19.01 14.43
N THR A 127 -12.15 -18.18 15.41
CA THR A 127 -13.09 -17.71 16.44
C THR A 127 -12.82 -16.27 16.87
N ARG A 128 -13.06 -15.31 15.99
CA ARG A 128 -13.49 -13.97 16.44
C ARG A 128 -14.64 -13.53 15.56
N ASN A 129 -15.81 -14.13 15.83
CA ASN A 129 -17.11 -13.59 15.43
C ASN A 129 -17.26 -12.22 16.10
N ILE A 130 -16.75 -11.18 15.45
CA ILE A 130 -17.05 -9.80 15.82
C ILE A 130 -18.37 -9.48 15.10
N GLY A 131 -19.48 -9.55 15.83
CA GLY A 131 -20.72 -8.89 15.40
C GLY A 131 -21.93 -9.76 15.01
N THR A 132 -22.35 -10.70 15.85
CA THR A 132 -23.78 -11.10 15.90
C THR A 132 -24.26 -11.03 17.35
N LYS A 133 -24.85 -9.89 17.75
CA LYS A 133 -25.68 -9.85 18.96
C LYS A 133 -26.90 -10.71 18.67
N ARG A 134 -27.02 -11.85 19.36
CA ARG A 134 -28.28 -12.56 19.51
C ARG A 134 -29.17 -11.75 20.46
N ARG A 135 -30.16 -11.06 19.91
CA ARG A 135 -31.54 -10.97 20.40
C ARG A 135 -32.32 -10.04 19.48
#